data_AF-E9Q2Q7-F1
#
_entry.id   AF-E9Q2Q7-F1
#
_cell.length_a   1.000
_cell.length_b   1.000
_cell.length_c   1.000
_cell.angle_alpha   90.00
_cell.angle_beta   90.00
_cell.angle_gamma   90.00
#
_symmetry.space_group_name_H-M   'P 1'
#
loop_
_entity.id
_entity.type
_entity.pdbx_description
1 polymer ?
#
loop_
_entity_poly.entity_id
_entity_poly.type
_entity_poly.pdbx_seq_one_letter_code
_entity_poly.pdbx_strand_id
1 'polypeptide(L)'
;MRLTVGALLACAALGLCLAVPDKTVKWCAVSEHENTKCISFRDHMKTVLPPDGPRLACVKKTSYPDCIKAISASEADAMTLDGGWVYDAGLTPNNLKPVAAEFYGSVEHPQTYYYAVAVVKKGTDFQLNQLEGKSKDFQLFSSPLGKDLLFKDSAFGLLRVPPRMDYRLYL
;
A
#
# COMPACT_ATOMS: atom_id res chain seq x y z
N MET A 1 52.48 23.46 13.23
CA MET A 1 51.04 23.64 12.97
C MET A 1 50.50 22.76 11.82
N ARG A 2 51.07 21.57 11.58
CA ARG A 2 50.62 20.62 10.53
C ARG A 2 50.15 19.25 11.08
N LEU A 3 50.29 19.02 12.39
CA LEU A 3 49.94 17.75 13.04
C LEU A 3 48.51 17.73 13.61
N THR A 4 47.84 18.87 13.72
CA THR A 4 46.48 18.98 14.26
C THR A 4 45.39 18.71 13.21
N VAL A 5 45.71 18.85 11.92
CA VAL A 5 44.74 18.63 10.83
C VAL A 5 44.51 17.13 10.56
N GLY A 6 45.55 16.29 10.70
CA GLY A 6 45.44 14.84 10.45
C GLY A 6 44.56 14.10 11.47
N ALA A 7 44.54 14.53 12.73
CA ALA A 7 43.74 13.90 13.78
C ALA A 7 42.23 14.19 13.65
N LEU A 8 41.86 15.38 13.15
CA LEU A 8 40.46 15.75 12.94
C LEU A 8 39.82 14.99 11.75
N LEU A 9 40.61 14.69 10.71
CA LEU A 9 40.15 13.90 9.56
C LEU A 9 39.93 12.41 9.90
N ALA A 10 40.69 11.85 10.85
CA ALA A 10 40.52 10.45 11.28
C ALA A 10 39.26 10.23 12.13
N CYS A 11 38.85 11.20 12.95
CA CYS A 11 37.62 11.10 13.75
C CYS A 11 36.34 11.23 12.90
N ALA A 12 36.38 11.93 11.77
CA ALA A 12 35.25 12.02 10.85
C ALA A 12 34.98 10.68 10.13
N ALA A 13 36.01 9.91 9.80
CA ALA A 13 35.87 8.61 9.14
C ALA A 13 35.30 7.51 10.07
N LEU A 14 35.56 7.59 11.38
CA LEU A 14 35.05 6.62 12.37
C LEU A 14 33.63 6.91 12.86
N GLY A 15 33.15 8.16 12.74
CA GLY A 15 31.81 8.56 13.21
C GLY A 15 30.65 8.26 12.25
N LEU A 16 30.93 7.96 10.98
CA LEU A 16 29.91 7.80 9.93
C LEU A 16 29.37 6.36 9.76
N CYS A 17 29.88 5.36 10.48
CA CYS A 17 29.56 3.95 10.22
C CYS A 17 28.67 3.24 11.27
N LEU A 18 28.09 3.96 12.24
CA LEU A 18 27.18 3.37 13.23
C LEU A 18 25.74 3.91 13.13
N ALA A 19 25.31 4.39 11.97
CA ALA A 19 23.89 4.61 11.74
C ALA A 19 23.19 3.25 11.69
N VAL A 20 22.57 2.86 12.80
CA VAL A 20 21.70 1.67 12.85
C VAL A 20 20.62 1.87 11.78
N PRO A 21 20.39 0.88 10.88
CA PRO A 21 19.36 1.01 9.86
C PRO A 21 18.03 1.35 10.53
N ASP A 22 17.40 2.44 10.11
CA ASP A 22 16.06 2.76 10.57
C ASP A 22 15.12 1.65 10.07
N LYS A 23 14.57 0.87 11.00
CA LYS A 23 13.63 -0.22 10.71
C LYS A 23 12.17 0.28 10.76
N THR A 24 11.96 1.58 10.66
CA THR A 24 10.64 2.19 10.63
C THR A 24 10.08 2.18 9.22
N VAL A 25 8.88 1.61 9.07
CA VAL A 25 8.09 1.68 7.84
C VAL A 25 7.07 2.81 7.97
N LYS A 26 7.17 3.83 7.10
CA LYS A 26 6.22 4.94 6.98
C LYS A 26 5.05 4.53 6.09
N TRP A 27 3.95 4.12 6.72
CA TRP A 27 2.72 3.74 6.04
C TRP A 27 1.91 4.97 5.63
N CYS A 28 1.56 5.07 4.35
CA CYS A 28 0.76 6.17 3.82
C CYS A 28 -0.74 5.89 3.94
N ALA A 29 -1.48 6.80 4.57
CA ALA A 29 -2.93 6.78 4.73
C ALA A 29 -3.58 7.95 3.98
N VAL A 30 -4.72 7.72 3.32
CA VAL A 30 -5.40 8.73 2.50
C VAL A 30 -6.61 9.37 3.16
N SER A 31 -7.15 8.77 4.23
CA SER A 31 -8.31 9.29 4.98
C SER A 31 -8.02 9.47 6.48
N GLU A 32 -8.87 10.22 7.19
CA GLU A 32 -8.79 10.33 8.65
C GLU A 32 -8.99 8.97 9.33
N HIS A 33 -9.90 8.16 8.80
CA HIS A 33 -10.20 6.83 9.32
C HIS A 33 -8.99 5.90 9.17
N GLU A 34 -8.34 5.90 8.00
CA GLU A 34 -7.11 5.14 7.78
C GLU A 34 -5.96 5.63 8.66
N ASN A 35 -5.77 6.95 8.79
CA ASN A 35 -4.69 7.49 9.60
C ASN A 35 -4.88 7.13 11.08
N THR A 36 -6.12 7.18 11.58
CA THR A 36 -6.48 6.75 12.93
C THR A 36 -6.19 5.25 13.12
N LYS A 37 -6.57 4.41 12.15
CA LYS A 37 -6.29 2.97 12.16
C LYS A 37 -4.78 2.69 12.12
N CYS A 38 -4.01 3.43 11.32
CA CYS A 38 -2.55 3.32 11.25
C CYS A 38 -1.90 3.66 12.59
N ILE A 39 -2.33 4.75 13.24
CA ILE A 39 -1.83 5.17 14.55
C ILE A 39 -2.09 4.09 15.60
N SER A 40 -3.33 3.56 15.62
CA SER A 40 -3.67 2.45 16.52
C SER A 40 -2.81 1.21 16.22
N PHE A 41 -2.64 0.84 14.95
CA PHE A 41 -1.81 -0.30 14.55
C PHE A 41 -0.35 -0.12 14.97
N ARG A 42 0.24 1.06 14.77
CA ARG A 42 1.58 1.41 15.26
C ARG A 42 1.71 1.14 16.76
N ASP A 43 0.75 1.65 17.54
CA ASP A 43 0.83 1.59 19.00
C ASP A 43 0.71 0.15 19.52
N HIS A 44 -0.12 -0.68 18.88
CA HIS A 44 -0.20 -2.11 19.17
C HIS A 44 1.06 -2.86 18.73
N MET A 45 1.63 -2.52 17.56
CA MET A 45 2.86 -3.17 17.07
C MET A 45 4.06 -2.90 17.99
N LYS A 46 4.10 -1.72 18.61
CA LYS A 46 5.14 -1.37 19.59
C LYS A 46 5.12 -2.28 20.83
N THR A 47 3.96 -2.83 21.22
CA THR A 47 3.85 -3.67 22.42
C THR A 47 4.14 -5.15 22.16
N VAL A 48 3.92 -5.63 20.93
CA VAL A 48 4.09 -7.04 20.56
C VAL A 48 5.44 -7.34 19.91
N LEU A 49 6.10 -6.35 19.33
CA LEU A 49 7.41 -6.52 18.68
C LEU A 49 8.57 -6.26 19.64
N PRO A 50 9.72 -6.95 19.47
CA PRO A 50 10.88 -6.73 20.30
C PRO A 50 11.47 -5.32 20.14
N PRO A 51 12.30 -4.84 21.09
CA PRO A 51 12.92 -3.51 21.05
C PRO A 51 13.71 -3.19 19.76
N ASP A 52 14.25 -4.20 19.11
CA ASP A 52 15.02 -4.13 17.85
C ASP A 52 14.21 -4.57 16.60
N GLY A 53 12.92 -4.89 16.79
CA GLY A 53 11.99 -5.22 15.73
C GLY A 53 11.60 -4.01 14.87
N PRO A 54 10.87 -4.24 13.76
CA PRO A 54 10.42 -3.15 12.91
C PRO A 54 9.49 -2.20 13.68
N ARG A 55 9.41 -0.96 13.20
CA ARG A 55 8.53 0.08 13.72
C ARG A 55 7.63 0.58 12.62
N LEU A 56 6.52 1.18 13.01
CA LEU A 56 5.58 1.79 12.08
C LEU A 56 5.53 3.30 12.33
N ALA A 57 5.49 4.08 11.26
CA ALA A 57 5.12 5.48 11.28
C ALA A 57 3.96 5.69 10.31
N CYS A 58 3.16 6.74 10.53
CA CYS A 58 2.00 7.04 9.70
C CYS A 58 2.22 8.37 8.99
N VAL A 59 2.09 8.36 7.66
CA VAL A 59 2.13 9.54 6.80
C VAL A 59 0.73 9.72 6.23
N LYS A 60 0.16 10.91 6.37
CA LYS A 60 -1.16 11.19 5.82
C LYS A 60 -1.05 12.05 4.57
N LYS A 61 -1.77 11.65 3.51
CA LYS A 61 -1.96 12.44 2.29
C LYS A 61 -3.45 12.55 1.99
N THR A 62 -3.79 13.23 0.90
CA THR A 62 -5.17 13.56 0.51
C THR A 62 -5.76 12.61 -0.52
N SER A 63 -4.94 11.78 -1.17
CA SER A 63 -5.39 10.87 -2.23
C SER A 63 -4.37 9.75 -2.48
N TYR A 64 -4.81 8.68 -3.16
CA TYR A 64 -3.92 7.60 -3.59
C TYR A 64 -2.76 8.09 -4.47
N PRO A 65 -2.99 8.94 -5.51
CA PRO A 65 -1.90 9.55 -6.28
C PRO A 65 -0.88 10.31 -5.42
N ASP A 66 -1.33 11.02 -4.39
CA ASP A 66 -0.42 11.78 -3.51
C ASP A 66 0.43 10.85 -2.65
N CYS A 67 -0.14 9.73 -2.17
CA CYS A 67 0.64 8.71 -1.49
C CYS A 67 1.64 8.02 -2.42
N ILE A 68 1.25 7.68 -3.66
CA ILE A 68 2.15 7.09 -4.67
C ILE A 68 3.35 8.02 -4.90
N LYS A 69 3.09 9.32 -5.09
CA LYS A 69 4.15 10.34 -5.24
C LYS A 69 5.01 10.46 -3.99
N ALA A 70 4.41 10.42 -2.80
CA ALA A 70 5.13 10.49 -1.54
C ALA A 70 6.08 9.29 -1.36
N ILE A 71 5.68 8.10 -1.78
CA ILE A 71 6.55 6.91 -1.77
C ILE A 71 7.67 7.06 -2.79
N SER A 72 7.36 7.49 -4.02
CA SER A 72 8.39 7.76 -5.03
C SER A 72 9.39 8.85 -4.59
N ALA A 73 8.95 9.81 -3.78
CA ALA A 73 9.78 10.89 -3.22
C ALA A 73 10.46 10.52 -1.89
N SER A 74 10.36 9.26 -1.43
CA SER A 74 10.90 8.79 -0.15
C SER A 74 10.32 9.51 1.09
N GLU A 75 9.16 10.17 0.96
CA GLU A 75 8.42 10.77 2.07
C GLU A 75 7.61 9.71 2.84
N ALA A 76 7.17 8.64 2.16
CA ALA A 76 6.55 7.44 2.73
C ALA A 76 7.22 6.17 2.15
N ASP A 77 6.91 4.99 2.70
CA ASP A 77 7.58 3.74 2.31
C ASP A 77 6.61 2.69 1.73
N ALA A 78 5.36 2.67 2.21
CA ALA A 78 4.38 1.66 1.79
C ALA A 78 2.94 2.18 1.86
N MET A 79 2.09 1.57 1.04
CA MET A 79 0.62 1.68 1.11
C MET A 79 0.00 0.44 0.46
N THR A 80 -1.27 0.17 0.75
CA THR A 80 -2.08 -0.82 0.01
C THR A 80 -2.79 -0.14 -1.16
N LEU A 81 -2.90 -0.84 -2.29
CA LEU A 81 -3.51 -0.36 -3.53
C LEU A 81 -4.32 -1.47 -4.19
N ASP A 82 -5.45 -1.10 -4.80
CA ASP A 82 -6.17 -1.96 -5.73
C ASP A 82 -5.41 -2.16 -7.05
N GLY A 83 -5.74 -3.22 -7.79
CA GLY A 83 -5.00 -3.62 -9.01
C GLY A 83 -4.81 -2.49 -10.04
N GLY A 84 -5.86 -1.68 -10.27
CA GLY A 84 -5.76 -0.53 -11.17
C GLY A 84 -4.75 0.51 -10.70
N TRP A 85 -4.66 0.78 -9.40
CA TRP A 85 -3.67 1.69 -8.85
C TRP A 85 -2.26 1.09 -8.79
N VAL A 86 -2.14 -0.22 -8.61
CA VAL A 86 -0.85 -0.93 -8.71
C VAL A 86 -0.24 -0.73 -10.09
N TYR A 87 -1.06 -0.83 -11.14
CA TYR A 87 -0.61 -0.54 -12.50
C TYR A 87 -0.11 0.90 -12.64
N ASP A 88 -0.94 1.88 -12.26
CA ASP A 88 -0.59 3.31 -12.36
C ASP A 88 0.66 3.67 -11.54
N ALA A 89 0.83 3.06 -10.36
CA ALA A 89 1.99 3.24 -9.49
C ALA A 89 3.29 2.66 -10.07
N GLY A 90 3.21 1.63 -10.91
CA GLY A 90 4.36 1.02 -11.57
C GLY A 90 4.86 1.80 -12.79
N LEU A 91 4.05 2.71 -13.33
CA LEU A 91 4.43 3.55 -14.46
C LEU A 91 5.48 4.60 -14.05
N THR A 92 6.30 5.02 -15.02
CA THR A 92 7.19 6.19 -14.88
C THR A 92 6.34 7.45 -14.66
N PRO A 93 6.71 8.34 -13.72
CA PRO A 93 7.97 8.39 -12.98
C PRO A 93 7.99 7.64 -11.64
N ASN A 94 6.87 7.06 -11.20
CA ASN A 94 6.75 6.49 -9.86
C ASN A 94 7.58 5.19 -9.69
N ASN A 95 7.58 4.33 -10.72
CA ASN A 95 8.38 3.10 -10.78
C ASN A 95 8.26 2.21 -9.52
N LEU A 96 7.10 2.22 -8.85
CA LEU A 96 6.86 1.43 -7.65
C LEU A 96 6.66 -0.04 -8.01
N LYS A 97 6.83 -0.92 -7.02
CA LYS A 97 6.71 -2.37 -7.20
C LYS A 97 5.83 -2.97 -6.12
N PRO A 98 4.91 -3.90 -6.46
CA PRO A 98 4.19 -4.65 -5.44
C PRO A 98 5.17 -5.57 -4.69
N VAL A 99 5.17 -5.50 -3.36
CA VAL A 99 6.07 -6.30 -2.49
C VAL A 99 5.32 -7.30 -1.61
N ALA A 100 4.06 -7.00 -1.32
CA ALA A 100 3.15 -7.85 -0.57
C ALA A 100 1.76 -7.80 -1.21
N ALA A 101 1.05 -8.92 -1.16
CA ALA A 101 -0.32 -9.06 -1.63
C ALA A 101 -1.21 -9.50 -0.47
N GLU A 102 -2.39 -8.93 -0.36
CA GLU A 102 -3.41 -9.45 0.54
C GLU A 102 -3.82 -10.85 0.10
N PHE A 103 -4.04 -11.75 1.07
CA PHE A 103 -4.70 -13.02 0.80
C PHE A 103 -6.04 -13.11 1.53
N TYR A 104 -6.98 -13.74 0.83
CA TYR A 104 -8.34 -14.01 1.27
C TYR A 104 -8.55 -15.53 1.36
N GLY A 105 -9.71 -15.95 1.88
CA GLY A 105 -10.04 -17.37 2.04
C GLY A 105 -9.58 -17.89 3.40
N SER A 106 -8.81 -18.98 3.43
CA SER A 106 -8.26 -19.55 4.68
C SER A 106 -6.74 -19.64 4.62
N VAL A 107 -6.09 -19.89 5.76
CA VAL A 107 -4.64 -20.07 5.84
C VAL A 107 -4.18 -21.30 5.05
N GLU A 108 -5.02 -22.34 4.98
CA GLU A 108 -4.75 -23.58 4.24
C GLU A 108 -4.92 -23.39 2.73
N HIS A 109 -5.80 -22.47 2.31
CA HIS A 109 -6.10 -22.19 0.90
C HIS A 109 -6.10 -20.68 0.63
N PRO A 110 -4.93 -20.02 0.73
CA PRO A 110 -4.83 -18.58 0.55
C PRO A 110 -5.07 -18.18 -0.91
N GLN A 111 -5.92 -17.19 -1.13
CA GLN A 111 -6.23 -16.66 -2.45
C GLN A 111 -5.80 -15.20 -2.55
N THR A 112 -4.91 -14.87 -3.48
CA THR A 112 -4.41 -13.51 -3.72
C THR A 112 -5.16 -12.79 -4.84
N TYR A 113 -6.34 -13.30 -5.18
CA TYR A 113 -7.21 -12.75 -6.23
C TYR A 113 -8.64 -12.68 -5.70
N TYR A 114 -9.47 -11.90 -6.38
CA TYR A 114 -10.89 -11.80 -6.09
C TYR A 114 -11.70 -11.77 -7.38
N TYR A 115 -12.98 -12.09 -7.27
CA TYR A 115 -13.92 -12.04 -8.38
C TYR A 115 -14.63 -10.69 -8.40
N ALA A 116 -14.58 -10.00 -9.53
CA ALA A 116 -15.50 -8.91 -9.83
C ALA A 116 -16.88 -9.49 -10.18
N VAL A 117 -17.93 -9.03 -9.51
CA VAL A 117 -19.29 -9.55 -9.67
C VAL A 117 -20.30 -8.42 -9.78
N ALA A 118 -21.36 -8.62 -10.56
CA ALA A 118 -22.52 -7.74 -10.62
C ALA A 118 -23.65 -8.34 -9.76
N VAL A 119 -24.08 -7.62 -8.73
CA VAL A 119 -25.13 -8.08 -7.81
C VAL A 119 -26.43 -7.35 -8.10
N VAL A 120 -27.53 -8.11 -8.23
CA VAL A 120 -28.88 -7.57 -8.48
C VAL A 120 -29.87 -8.06 -7.42
N LYS A 121 -30.96 -7.30 -7.23
CA LYS A 121 -32.04 -7.71 -6.31
C LYS A 121 -32.74 -8.96 -6.84
N LYS A 122 -33.07 -9.90 -5.95
CA LYS A 122 -33.91 -11.06 -6.28
C LYS A 122 -35.26 -10.59 -6.84
N GLY A 123 -35.71 -11.21 -7.92
CA GLY A 123 -36.95 -10.83 -8.63
C GLY A 123 -36.77 -9.79 -9.73
N THR A 124 -35.54 -9.34 -9.99
CA THR A 124 -35.23 -8.61 -11.22
C THR A 124 -35.20 -9.57 -12.42
N ASP A 125 -35.77 -9.14 -13.54
CA ASP A 125 -35.85 -9.91 -14.78
C ASP A 125 -35.07 -9.21 -15.90
N PHE A 126 -33.75 -9.16 -15.71
CA PHE A 126 -32.83 -8.74 -16.76
C PHE A 126 -31.49 -9.45 -16.60
N GLN A 127 -30.81 -9.62 -17.72
CA GLN A 127 -29.49 -10.24 -17.80
C GLN A 127 -28.39 -9.19 -17.97
N LEU A 128 -27.13 -9.62 -17.93
CA LEU A 128 -25.97 -8.73 -18.05
C LEU A 128 -25.96 -7.92 -19.36
N ASN A 129 -26.47 -8.47 -20.46
CA ASN A 129 -26.58 -7.78 -21.75
C ASN A 129 -27.79 -6.84 -21.85
N GLN A 130 -28.58 -6.69 -20.79
CA GLN A 130 -29.78 -5.86 -20.72
C GLN A 130 -29.66 -4.75 -19.66
N LEU A 131 -28.43 -4.37 -19.28
CA LEU A 131 -28.18 -3.35 -18.27
C LEU A 131 -28.50 -1.93 -18.75
N GLU A 132 -28.55 -1.69 -20.06
CA GLU A 132 -28.84 -0.37 -20.61
C GLU A 132 -30.20 0.15 -20.12
N GLY A 133 -30.19 1.36 -19.56
CA GLY A 133 -31.39 2.00 -19.02
C GLY A 133 -31.95 1.40 -17.72
N LYS A 134 -31.32 0.38 -17.12
CA LYS A 134 -31.82 -0.26 -15.87
C LYS A 134 -31.55 0.52 -14.61
N SER A 135 -30.51 1.35 -14.58
CA SER A 135 -30.22 2.26 -13.47
C SER A 135 -29.49 3.49 -13.98
N LYS A 136 -29.85 4.65 -13.45
CA LYS A 136 -29.15 5.92 -13.71
C LYS A 136 -27.92 6.09 -12.81
N ASP A 137 -27.90 5.36 -11.68
CA ASP A 137 -26.86 5.45 -10.66
C ASP A 137 -25.82 4.32 -10.79
N PHE A 138 -26.09 3.30 -11.61
CA PHE A 138 -25.16 2.22 -11.84
C PHE A 138 -24.17 2.59 -12.95
N GLN A 139 -22.96 2.93 -12.54
CA GLN A 139 -21.82 3.06 -13.43
C GLN A 139 -20.95 1.82 -13.22
N LEU A 140 -20.91 0.93 -14.22
CA LEU A 140 -20.20 -0.35 -14.12
C LEU A 140 -18.70 -0.17 -13.88
N PHE A 141 -18.12 0.92 -14.41
CA PHE A 141 -16.70 1.24 -14.35
C PHE A 141 -16.42 2.72 -14.05
N SER A 142 -17.23 3.37 -13.22
CA SER A 142 -17.01 4.78 -12.88
C SER A 142 -17.65 5.12 -11.53
N SER A 143 -16.85 5.64 -10.60
CA SER A 143 -17.37 6.27 -9.38
C SER A 143 -17.04 7.77 -9.41
N PRO A 144 -17.96 8.64 -8.99
CA PRO A 144 -17.72 10.09 -8.93
C PRO A 144 -16.61 10.49 -7.94
N LEU A 145 -16.10 9.55 -7.12
CA LEU A 145 -15.00 9.75 -6.18
C LEU A 145 -13.69 9.02 -6.61
N GLY A 146 -13.63 8.40 -7.80
CA GLY A 146 -12.47 7.65 -8.29
C GLY A 146 -12.86 6.40 -9.13
N LYS A 147 -11.87 5.63 -9.62
CA LYS A 147 -12.16 4.32 -10.25
C LYS A 147 -12.68 3.32 -9.21
N ASP A 148 -13.50 2.37 -9.66
CA ASP A 148 -14.31 1.49 -8.82
C ASP A 148 -13.46 0.63 -7.88
N LEU A 149 -13.66 0.81 -6.58
CA LEU A 149 -13.03 -0.01 -5.55
C LEU A 149 -14.05 -1.07 -5.08
N LEU A 150 -13.69 -2.34 -5.25
CA LEU A 150 -14.33 -3.45 -4.53
C LEU A 150 -13.63 -3.53 -3.17
N PHE A 151 -14.12 -2.79 -2.18
CA PHE A 151 -13.63 -2.89 -0.80
C PHE A 151 -13.57 -4.35 -0.33
N LYS A 152 -12.44 -4.77 0.24
CA LYS A 152 -12.42 -5.97 1.09
C LYS A 152 -11.64 -5.74 2.37
N ASP A 153 -12.37 -5.49 3.45
CA ASP A 153 -11.89 -5.64 4.83
C ASP A 153 -11.74 -7.12 5.26
N SER A 154 -11.75 -8.07 4.31
CA SER A 154 -11.71 -9.53 4.56
C SER A 154 -10.33 -10.15 4.34
N ALA A 155 -9.29 -9.33 4.15
CA ALA A 155 -7.93 -9.82 4.06
C ALA A 155 -7.54 -10.51 5.38
N PHE A 156 -7.06 -11.75 5.29
CA PHE A 156 -6.57 -12.51 6.45
C PHE A 156 -5.11 -12.18 6.78
N GLY A 157 -4.35 -11.69 5.81
CA GLY A 157 -2.97 -11.30 5.99
C GLY A 157 -2.29 -10.96 4.67
N LEU A 158 -0.96 -10.93 4.71
CA LEU A 158 -0.12 -10.58 3.57
C LEU A 158 0.76 -11.77 3.17
N LEU A 159 0.84 -12.01 1.86
CA LEU A 159 1.83 -12.89 1.24
C LEU A 159 2.86 -12.05 0.50
N ARG A 160 4.12 -12.51 0.52
CA ARG A 160 5.17 -11.88 -0.27
C ARG A 160 4.90 -12.09 -1.76
N VAL A 161 4.98 -11.00 -2.53
CA VAL A 161 4.83 -11.07 -3.99
C VAL A 161 6.02 -11.83 -4.59
N PRO A 162 5.80 -12.84 -5.46
CA PRO A 162 6.88 -13.57 -6.12
C PRO A 162 7.78 -12.64 -6.94
N PRO A 163 9.11 -12.88 -7.01
CA PRO A 163 10.03 -11.98 -7.72
C PRO A 163 9.76 -11.78 -9.22
N ARG A 164 9.00 -12.69 -9.85
CA ARG A 164 8.63 -12.64 -11.27
C ARG A 164 7.33 -11.87 -11.53
N MET A 165 6.60 -11.51 -10.48
CA MET A 165 5.34 -10.77 -10.58
C MET A 165 5.64 -9.26 -10.54
N ASP A 166 5.13 -8.53 -11.53
CA ASP A 166 5.25 -7.08 -11.61
C ASP A 166 3.87 -6.41 -11.78
N TYR A 167 3.88 -5.07 -11.82
CA TYR A 167 2.65 -4.28 -11.93
C TYR A 167 1.86 -4.53 -13.22
N ARG A 168 2.46 -5.11 -14.26
CA ARG A 168 1.79 -5.34 -15.56
C ARG A 168 0.80 -6.50 -15.49
N LEU A 169 0.89 -7.33 -14.46
CA LEU A 169 -0.02 -8.46 -14.24
C LEU A 169 -1.31 -8.08 -13.48
N TYR A 170 -1.47 -6.80 -13.14
CA TYR A 170 -2.62 -6.28 -12.37
C TYR A 170 -3.66 -5.55 -13.26
N LEU A 171 -3.50 -5.61 -14.60
CA LEU A 171 -4.48 -5.30 -15.63
C LEU A 171 -4.69 -6.51 -16.54
#